data_AF-A0AAV5HMB4-F1
#
_entry.id   AF-A0AAV5HMB4-F1
#
_cell.length_a   1.000
_cell.length_b   1.000
_cell.length_c   1.000
_cell.angle_alpha   90.00
_cell.angle_beta   90.00
_cell.angle_gamma   90.00
#
_symmetry.space_group_name_H-M   'P 1'
#
loop_
_entity.id
_entity.type
_entity.pdbx_description
1 polymer ?
#
loop_
_entity_poly.entity_id
_entity_poly.type
_entity_poly.pdbx_seq_one_letter_code
_entity_poly.pdbx_strand_id
1 'polypeptide(L)'
;MALETIEWDQGWDCIQNGITKLKRILEEKPEQPFSSEEYMELYTTIYNMCEQKPPHDYSQQLYDKYREAFEEYITSTVLPSLREKHDEFMLRELVKRWSNHKVMIFWLLRFFHYLDRKFIPRRSLPALNEVGLTCFRELVYNEINGKVRDAVITLIDKEREGERIDRTLLKNVLDIFVEIDMECYEKDFEEPMLNDTGGYYSCKASSWILEDSCPDYMLKATLSSYALVGL
;
A
#
# COMPACT_ATOMS: atom_id res chain seq x y z
N MET A 1 -4.16 9.93 -42.99
CA MET A 1 -3.31 8.72 -42.90
C MET A 1 -4.06 7.76 -42.01
N ALA A 2 -4.40 6.57 -42.49
CA ALA A 2 -4.96 5.54 -41.63
C ALA A 2 -3.85 5.11 -40.66
N LEU A 3 -4.12 5.16 -39.36
CA LEU A 3 -3.24 4.53 -38.37
C LEU A 3 -3.15 3.05 -38.72
N GLU A 4 -1.92 2.55 -38.85
CA GLU A 4 -1.68 1.13 -39.04
C GLU A 4 -2.29 0.36 -37.86
N THR A 5 -3.00 -0.73 -38.13
CA THR A 5 -3.62 -1.53 -37.06
C THR A 5 -2.51 -2.25 -36.29
N ILE A 6 -2.45 -1.98 -34.99
CA ILE A 6 -1.58 -2.66 -34.05
C ILE A 6 -2.29 -3.94 -33.63
N GLU A 7 -1.70 -5.09 -33.95
CA GLU A 7 -2.14 -6.38 -33.45
C GLU A 7 -1.91 -6.47 -31.94
N TRP A 8 -2.76 -7.24 -31.26
CA TRP A 8 -2.71 -7.39 -29.80
C TRP A 8 -1.31 -7.75 -29.29
N ASP A 9 -0.68 -8.80 -29.84
CA ASP A 9 0.61 -9.30 -29.37
C ASP A 9 1.71 -8.23 -29.49
N GLN A 10 1.75 -7.50 -30.61
CA GLN A 10 2.73 -6.44 -30.82
C GLN A 10 2.56 -5.29 -29.83
N GLY A 11 1.31 -4.82 -29.65
CA GLY A 11 1.02 -3.72 -28.73
C GLY A 11 1.24 -4.11 -27.28
N TRP A 12 0.81 -5.32 -26.90
CA TRP A 12 0.97 -5.83 -25.55
C TRP A 12 2.44 -6.10 -25.21
N ASP A 13 3.26 -6.62 -26.13
CA ASP A 13 4.69 -6.81 -25.89
C ASP A 13 5.41 -5.49 -25.57
N CYS A 14 5.07 -4.40 -26.28
CA CYS A 14 5.58 -3.06 -25.98
C CYS A 14 5.20 -2.63 -24.56
N ILE A 15 3.92 -2.75 -24.19
CA ILE A 15 3.40 -2.37 -22.88
C ILE A 15 4.02 -3.23 -21.77
N GLN A 16 4.11 -4.54 -21.98
CA GLN A 16 4.67 -5.49 -21.04
C GLN A 16 6.16 -5.23 -20.78
N ASN A 17 6.92 -4.82 -21.80
CA ASN A 17 8.31 -4.38 -21.63
C ASN A 17 8.39 -3.13 -20.74
N GLY A 18 7.50 -2.16 -20.93
CA GLY A 18 7.37 -0.99 -20.05
C GLY A 18 7.04 -1.37 -18.60
N ILE A 19 6.06 -2.26 -18.39
CA ILE A 19 5.68 -2.75 -17.06
C ILE A 19 6.85 -3.52 -16.41
N THR A 20 7.57 -4.33 -17.18
CA THR A 20 8.74 -5.08 -16.70
C THR A 20 9.87 -4.15 -16.28
N LYS A 21 10.14 -3.11 -17.07
CA LYS A 21 11.09 -2.05 -16.71
C LYS A 21 10.68 -1.35 -15.41
N LEU A 22 9.40 -0.99 -15.27
CA LEU A 22 8.87 -0.41 -14.04
C LEU A 22 9.09 -1.33 -12.84
N LYS A 23 8.73 -2.62 -12.94
CA LYS A 23 8.99 -3.63 -11.88
C LYS A 23 10.48 -3.68 -11.51
N ARG A 24 11.41 -3.59 -12.47
CA ARG A 24 12.86 -3.55 -12.19
C ARG A 24 13.29 -2.30 -11.43
N ILE A 25 12.73 -1.13 -11.78
CA ILE A 25 12.97 0.14 -11.08
C ILE A 25 12.51 0.05 -9.63
N LEU A 26 11.31 -0.50 -9.39
CA LEU A 26 10.75 -0.67 -8.05
C LEU A 26 11.60 -1.61 -7.17
N GLU A 27 12.18 -2.65 -7.77
CA GLU A 27 13.09 -3.58 -7.08
C GLU A 27 14.54 -3.08 -7.02
N GLU A 28 14.79 -1.78 -7.25
CA GLU A 28 16.12 -1.13 -7.17
C GLU A 28 17.18 -1.85 -8.04
N LYS A 29 16.75 -2.54 -9.10
CA LYS A 29 17.67 -3.18 -10.05
C LYS A 29 18.33 -2.11 -10.91
N PRO A 30 19.54 -2.38 -11.46
CA PRO A 30 20.20 -1.44 -12.37
C PRO A 30 19.32 -1.19 -13.60
N GLU A 31 18.63 -0.06 -13.60
CA GLU A 31 17.67 0.34 -14.62
C GLU A 31 17.64 1.86 -14.71
N GLN A 32 17.57 2.39 -15.93
CA GLN A 32 17.44 3.83 -16.13
C GLN A 32 15.99 4.27 -15.84
N PRO A 33 15.78 5.47 -15.28
CA PRO A 33 14.44 6.06 -15.21
C PRO A 33 13.80 6.12 -16.61
N PHE A 34 12.47 6.18 -16.65
CA PHE A 34 11.76 6.36 -17.91
C PHE A 34 12.16 7.67 -18.59
N SER A 35 12.56 7.58 -19.86
CA SER A 35 12.74 8.75 -20.71
C SER A 35 11.38 9.29 -21.18
N SER A 36 11.36 10.54 -21.63
CA SER A 36 10.17 11.10 -22.27
C SER A 36 9.76 10.33 -23.51
N GLU A 37 10.72 9.78 -24.26
CA GLU A 37 10.46 9.00 -25.47
C GLU A 37 9.77 7.67 -25.14
N GLU A 38 10.27 6.93 -24.15
CA GLU A 38 9.65 5.67 -23.70
C GLU A 38 8.24 5.89 -23.14
N TYR A 39 8.05 6.97 -22.36
CA TYR A 39 6.73 7.34 -21.89
C TYR A 39 5.77 7.62 -23.05
N MET A 40 6.21 8.39 -24.06
CA MET A 40 5.39 8.70 -25.22
C MET A 40 5.09 7.46 -26.05
N GLU A 41 6.06 6.55 -26.24
CA GLU A 41 5.87 5.29 -26.95
C GLU A 41 4.79 4.42 -26.29
N LEU A 42 4.88 4.22 -24.97
CA LEU A 42 3.90 3.44 -24.20
C LEU A 42 2.51 4.07 -24.25
N TYR A 43 2.43 5.39 -24.00
CA TYR A 43 1.17 6.12 -24.03
C TYR A 43 0.53 6.09 -25.42
N THR A 44 1.30 6.34 -26.47
CA THR A 44 0.81 6.35 -27.86
C THR A 44 0.39 4.95 -28.31
N THR A 45 1.10 3.90 -27.90
CA THR A 45 0.72 2.51 -28.18
C THR A 45 -0.64 2.19 -27.56
N ILE A 46 -0.83 2.45 -26.26
CA ILE A 46 -2.11 2.23 -25.57
C ILE A 46 -3.22 3.07 -26.21
N TYR A 47 -2.97 4.34 -26.50
CA TYR A 47 -3.91 5.23 -27.17
C TYR A 47 -4.38 4.65 -28.52
N ASN A 48 -3.44 4.25 -29.38
CA ASN A 48 -3.75 3.71 -30.70
C ASN A 48 -4.54 2.41 -30.60
N MET A 49 -4.17 1.51 -29.68
CA MET A 49 -4.91 0.26 -29.42
C MET A 49 -6.35 0.48 -28.94
N CYS A 50 -6.62 1.58 -28.22
CA CYS A 50 -7.96 1.94 -27.77
C CYS A 50 -8.80 2.65 -28.85
N GLU A 51 -8.17 3.40 -29.76
CA GLU A 51 -8.87 4.14 -30.83
C GLU A 51 -9.15 3.29 -32.07
N GLN A 52 -8.56 2.10 -32.15
CA GLN A 52 -8.83 1.13 -33.21
C GLN A 52 -10.31 0.73 -33.25
N LYS A 53 -10.82 0.48 -34.46
CA LYS A 53 -12.20 0.04 -34.65
C LYS A 53 -12.34 -1.46 -34.35
N PRO A 54 -13.53 -1.93 -33.93
CA PRO A 54 -13.82 -3.35 -33.85
C PRO A 54 -13.44 -4.09 -35.15
N PRO A 55 -12.84 -5.28 -35.07
CA PRO A 55 -12.63 -6.11 -33.87
C PRO A 55 -11.36 -5.79 -33.03
N HIS A 56 -10.58 -4.77 -33.40
CA HIS A 56 -9.27 -4.47 -32.80
C HIS A 56 -9.32 -3.36 -31.73
N ASP A 57 -10.51 -3.07 -31.17
CA ASP A 57 -10.64 -2.22 -29.99
C ASP A 57 -10.25 -3.05 -28.76
N TYR A 58 -9.07 -2.78 -28.23
CA TYR A 58 -8.50 -3.53 -27.09
C TYR A 58 -8.74 -2.84 -25.75
N SER A 59 -9.59 -1.81 -25.67
CA SER A 59 -9.77 -1.01 -24.46
C SER A 59 -10.16 -1.84 -23.23
N GLN A 60 -11.06 -2.82 -23.39
CA GLN A 60 -11.46 -3.73 -22.31
C GLN A 60 -10.29 -4.62 -21.88
N GLN A 61 -9.59 -5.24 -22.83
CA GLN A 61 -8.47 -6.12 -22.53
C GLN A 61 -7.33 -5.36 -21.83
N LEU A 62 -7.04 -4.12 -22.24
CA LEU A 62 -6.04 -3.27 -21.60
C LEU A 62 -6.45 -2.87 -20.17
N TYR A 63 -7.74 -2.63 -19.92
CA TYR A 63 -8.26 -2.39 -18.58
C TYR A 63 -8.10 -3.63 -17.68
N ASP A 64 -8.40 -4.82 -18.19
CA ASP A 64 -8.22 -6.06 -17.43
C ASP A 64 -6.73 -6.32 -17.13
N LYS A 65 -5.87 -6.12 -18.15
CA LYS A 65 -4.41 -6.21 -18.00
C LYS A 65 -3.80 -5.21 -17.02
N TYR A 66 -4.39 -4.03 -16.88
CA TYR A 66 -3.95 -3.05 -15.89
C TYR A 66 -4.07 -3.62 -14.46
N ARG A 67 -5.19 -4.27 -14.14
CA ARG A 67 -5.38 -4.95 -12.86
C ARG A 67 -4.40 -6.12 -12.71
N GLU A 68 -4.32 -6.99 -13.71
CA GLU A 68 -3.43 -8.16 -13.69
C GLU A 68 -1.97 -7.78 -13.42
N ALA A 69 -1.50 -6.64 -13.93
CA ALA A 69 -0.13 -6.16 -13.69
C ALA A 69 0.17 -5.95 -12.20
N PHE A 70 -0.79 -5.43 -11.42
CA PHE A 70 -0.64 -5.31 -9.97
C PHE A 70 -0.72 -6.67 -9.29
N GLU A 71 -1.71 -7.48 -9.64
CA GLU A 71 -1.91 -8.80 -9.03
C GLU A 71 -0.68 -9.70 -9.20
N GLU A 72 -0.07 -9.69 -10.38
CA GLU A 72 1.14 -10.44 -10.69
C GLU A 72 2.32 -9.93 -9.86
N TYR A 73 2.55 -8.61 -9.81
CA TYR A 73 3.65 -8.04 -9.02
C TYR A 73 3.48 -8.30 -7.52
N ILE A 74 2.26 -8.12 -7.01
CA ILE A 74 1.94 -8.36 -5.60
C ILE A 74 2.18 -9.83 -5.24
N THR A 75 1.63 -10.74 -6.02
CA THR A 75 1.68 -12.18 -5.74
C THR A 75 3.08 -12.76 -5.89
N SER A 76 3.83 -12.33 -6.91
CA SER A 76 5.17 -12.88 -7.21
C SER A 76 6.29 -12.26 -6.38
N THR A 77 6.15 -11.02 -5.92
CA THR A 77 7.25 -10.25 -5.33
C THR A 77 6.90 -9.69 -3.96
N VAL A 78 5.78 -8.96 -3.84
CA VAL A 78 5.43 -8.25 -2.60
C VAL A 78 5.09 -9.24 -1.48
N LEU A 79 4.13 -10.14 -1.69
CA LEU A 79 3.67 -11.09 -0.67
C LEU A 79 4.79 -12.02 -0.18
N PRO A 80 5.60 -12.66 -1.04
CA PRO A 80 6.74 -13.45 -0.57
C PRO A 80 7.69 -12.65 0.32
N SER A 81 8.04 -11.42 -0.08
CA SER A 81 8.98 -10.58 0.67
C SER A 81 8.49 -10.16 2.05
N LEU A 82 7.17 -10.05 2.22
CA LEU A 82 6.50 -9.76 3.48
C LEU A 82 6.39 -11.00 4.36
N ARG A 83 6.03 -12.16 3.77
CA ARG A 83 5.88 -13.43 4.48
C ARG A 83 7.20 -13.95 5.07
N GLU A 84 8.31 -13.65 4.43
CA GLU A 84 9.66 -14.03 4.89
C GLU A 84 10.16 -13.21 6.09
N LYS A 85 9.53 -12.07 6.38
CA LYS A 85 9.95 -11.16 7.45
C LYS A 85 8.96 -11.19 8.61
N HIS A 86 9.46 -10.83 9.80
CA HIS A 86 8.68 -10.79 11.03
C HIS A 86 8.92 -9.48 11.79
N ASP A 87 7.99 -9.15 12.68
CA ASP A 87 8.06 -8.01 13.59
C ASP A 87 8.46 -6.70 12.88
N GLU A 88 9.43 -5.97 13.44
CA GLU A 88 9.89 -4.68 12.92
C GLU A 88 10.41 -4.76 11.47
N PHE A 89 11.05 -5.87 11.07
CA PHE A 89 11.54 -6.04 9.71
C PHE A 89 10.39 -6.19 8.71
N MET A 90 9.31 -6.85 9.10
CA MET A 90 8.08 -6.93 8.29
C MET A 90 7.43 -5.55 8.15
N LEU A 91 7.40 -4.75 9.21
CA LEU A 91 6.87 -3.37 9.17
C LEU A 91 7.67 -2.48 8.21
N ARG A 92 9.01 -2.55 8.26
CA ARG A 92 9.89 -1.80 7.35
C ARG A 92 9.68 -2.21 5.91
N GLU A 93 9.53 -3.51 5.66
CA GLU A 93 9.22 -4.03 4.33
C GLU A 93 7.85 -3.56 3.85
N LEU A 94 6.82 -3.58 4.70
CA LEU A 94 5.49 -3.06 4.35
C LEU A 94 5.55 -1.60 3.92
N VAL A 95 6.25 -0.75 4.67
CA VAL A 95 6.43 0.67 4.30
C VAL A 95 7.12 0.81 2.94
N LYS A 96 8.18 0.03 2.70
CA LYS A 96 8.85 -0.01 1.39
C LYS A 96 7.90 -0.43 0.28
N ARG A 97 7.16 -1.53 0.48
CA ARG A 97 6.26 -2.11 -0.53
C ARG A 97 5.09 -1.20 -0.84
N TRP A 98 4.53 -0.51 0.15
CA TRP A 98 3.51 0.51 -0.07
C TRP A 98 4.03 1.70 -0.88
N SER A 99 5.23 2.20 -0.54
CA SER A 99 5.87 3.27 -1.31
C SER A 99 6.08 2.89 -2.77
N ASN A 100 6.60 1.68 -3.02
CA ASN A 100 6.77 1.12 -4.35
C ASN A 100 5.42 0.98 -5.08
N HIS A 101 4.38 0.54 -4.38
CA HIS A 101 3.04 0.41 -4.95
C HIS A 101 2.47 1.77 -5.41
N LYS A 102 2.66 2.83 -4.61
CA LYS A 102 2.28 4.20 -5.01
C LYS A 102 3.02 4.67 -6.26
N VAL A 103 4.32 4.38 -6.37
CA VAL A 103 5.10 4.67 -7.59
C VAL A 103 4.58 3.86 -8.79
N MET A 104 4.22 2.60 -8.58
CA MET A 104 3.63 1.76 -9.63
C MET A 104 2.28 2.33 -10.11
N ILE A 105 1.38 2.69 -9.20
CA ILE A 105 0.11 3.37 -9.50
C ILE A 105 0.38 4.63 -10.33
N PHE A 106 1.29 5.48 -9.88
CA PHE A 106 1.61 6.73 -10.57
C PHE A 106 2.01 6.49 -12.04
N TRP A 107 2.90 5.53 -12.31
CA TRP A 107 3.36 5.27 -13.68
C TRP A 107 2.29 4.60 -14.54
N LEU A 108 1.60 3.58 -14.01
CA LEU A 108 0.55 2.89 -14.76
C LEU A 108 -0.63 3.82 -15.07
N LEU A 109 -1.03 4.70 -14.15
CA LEU A 109 -2.02 5.74 -14.42
C LEU A 109 -1.63 6.63 -15.60
N ARG A 110 -0.35 6.96 -15.72
CA ARG A 110 0.16 7.80 -16.81
C ARG A 110 0.15 7.07 -18.14
N PHE A 111 0.61 5.82 -18.18
CA PHE A 111 0.60 5.01 -19.41
C PHE A 111 -0.83 4.75 -19.89
N PHE A 112 -1.73 4.40 -18.97
CA PHE A 112 -3.12 4.00 -19.27
C PHE A 112 -4.13 5.16 -19.17
N HIS A 113 -3.67 6.41 -19.06
CA HIS A 113 -4.52 7.60 -18.81
C HIS A 113 -5.68 7.75 -19.80
N TYR A 114 -5.53 7.25 -21.03
CA TYR A 114 -6.60 7.27 -22.03
C TYR A 114 -7.86 6.52 -21.56
N LEU A 115 -7.69 5.37 -20.89
CA LEU A 115 -8.82 4.55 -20.41
C LEU A 115 -9.68 5.32 -19.41
N ASP A 116 -9.06 5.97 -18.42
CA ASP A 116 -9.75 6.83 -17.43
C ASP A 116 -10.56 7.94 -18.10
N ARG A 117 -10.01 8.53 -19.16
CA ARG A 117 -10.65 9.68 -19.81
C ARG A 117 -11.80 9.28 -20.73
N LYS A 118 -11.74 8.11 -21.36
CA LYS A 118 -12.62 7.78 -22.51
C LYS A 118 -13.35 6.46 -22.38
N PHE A 119 -12.71 5.42 -21.88
CA PHE A 119 -13.29 4.08 -21.83
C PHE A 119 -14.13 3.89 -20.55
N ILE A 120 -13.54 4.19 -19.40
CA ILE A 120 -14.12 3.97 -18.06
C ILE A 120 -15.45 4.72 -17.88
N PRO A 121 -15.58 6.02 -18.19
CA PRO A 121 -16.84 6.74 -18.04
C PRO A 121 -17.97 6.22 -18.93
N ARG A 122 -17.65 5.60 -20.08
CA ARG A 122 -18.65 5.03 -21.00
C ARG A 122 -19.21 3.70 -20.50
N ARG A 123 -18.46 2.99 -19.65
CA ARG A 123 -18.78 1.65 -19.14
C ARG A 123 -19.17 1.64 -17.66
N SER A 124 -19.06 2.78 -16.97
CA SER A 124 -19.27 2.89 -15.52
C SER A 124 -18.39 1.94 -14.72
N LEU A 125 -17.13 1.80 -15.13
CA LEU A 125 -16.13 0.99 -14.43
C LEU A 125 -15.45 1.80 -13.30
N PRO A 126 -14.83 1.14 -12.31
CA PRO A 126 -13.95 1.79 -11.35
C PRO A 126 -12.81 2.55 -12.04
N ALA A 127 -12.39 3.67 -11.46
CA ALA A 127 -11.25 4.44 -11.97
C ALA A 127 -9.95 3.66 -11.79
N LEU A 128 -8.96 3.86 -12.67
CA LEU A 128 -7.69 3.12 -12.59
C LEU A 128 -6.98 3.34 -11.23
N ASN A 129 -7.10 4.52 -10.64
CA ASN A 129 -6.50 4.82 -9.34
C ASN A 129 -7.16 4.00 -8.22
N GLU A 130 -8.50 3.89 -8.27
CA GLU A 130 -9.28 3.08 -7.34
C GLU A 130 -8.92 1.60 -7.46
N VAL A 131 -8.79 1.08 -8.69
CA VAL A 131 -8.34 -0.29 -8.94
C VAL A 131 -6.96 -0.54 -8.34
N GLY A 132 -6.00 0.37 -8.54
CA GLY A 132 -4.65 0.26 -8.01
C GLY A 132 -4.63 0.19 -6.47
N LEU A 133 -5.38 1.05 -5.79
CA LEU A 133 -5.50 1.05 -4.32
C LEU A 133 -6.19 -0.24 -3.83
N THR A 134 -7.27 -0.64 -4.50
CA THR A 134 -8.07 -1.83 -4.16
C THR A 134 -7.23 -3.10 -4.25
N CYS A 135 -6.39 -3.25 -5.27
CA CYS A 135 -5.48 -4.40 -5.40
C CYS A 135 -4.57 -4.58 -4.17
N PHE A 136 -4.02 -3.49 -3.63
CA PHE A 136 -3.17 -3.58 -2.44
C PHE A 136 -3.98 -3.91 -1.18
N ARG A 137 -5.17 -3.30 -1.04
CA ARG A 137 -6.07 -3.57 0.08
C ARG A 137 -6.49 -5.05 0.10
N GLU A 138 -6.98 -5.55 -1.03
CA GLU A 138 -7.51 -6.91 -1.15
C GLU A 138 -6.45 -7.99 -0.99
N LEU A 139 -5.27 -7.79 -1.58
CA LEU A 139 -4.23 -8.83 -1.63
C LEU A 139 -3.19 -8.73 -0.53
N VAL A 140 -2.78 -7.51 -0.16
CA VAL A 140 -1.70 -7.32 0.83
C VAL A 140 -2.29 -7.04 2.20
N TYR A 141 -3.08 -5.98 2.33
CA TYR A 141 -3.58 -5.51 3.63
C TYR A 141 -4.41 -6.58 4.35
N ASN A 142 -5.42 -7.14 3.68
CA ASN A 142 -6.28 -8.18 4.25
C ASN A 142 -5.52 -9.43 4.70
N GLU A 143 -4.37 -9.73 4.09
CA GLU A 143 -3.57 -10.90 4.46
C GLU A 143 -2.71 -10.64 5.70
N ILE A 144 -2.13 -9.44 5.82
CA ILE A 144 -1.10 -9.15 6.81
C ILE A 144 -1.59 -8.30 7.99
N ASN A 145 -2.76 -7.68 7.92
CA ASN A 145 -3.23 -6.66 8.89
C ASN A 145 -3.11 -7.14 10.34
N GLY A 146 -3.47 -8.39 10.65
CA GLY A 146 -3.39 -8.95 11.99
C GLY A 146 -1.95 -9.02 12.51
N LYS A 147 -1.02 -9.52 11.68
CA LYS A 147 0.40 -9.58 12.05
C LYS A 147 1.01 -8.19 12.22
N VAL A 148 0.63 -7.26 11.34
CA VAL A 148 1.09 -5.87 11.40
C VAL A 148 0.59 -5.19 12.67
N ARG A 149 -0.70 -5.35 13.00
CA ARG A 149 -1.28 -4.86 14.25
C ARG A 149 -0.51 -5.42 15.46
N ASP A 150 -0.33 -6.73 15.54
CA ASP A 150 0.29 -7.36 16.69
C ASP A 150 1.76 -6.89 16.86
N ALA A 151 2.49 -6.71 15.75
CA ALA A 151 3.83 -6.14 15.76
C ALA A 151 3.86 -4.67 16.19
N VAL A 152 2.87 -3.87 15.78
CA VAL A 152 2.73 -2.47 16.19
C VAL A 152 2.42 -2.36 17.69
N ILE A 153 1.47 -3.14 18.19
CA ILE A 153 1.14 -3.16 19.63
C ILE A 153 2.38 -3.55 20.44
N THR A 154 3.12 -4.56 19.99
CA THR A 154 4.38 -4.97 20.62
C THR A 154 5.41 -3.84 20.66
N LEU A 155 5.53 -3.02 19.60
CA LEU A 155 6.41 -1.85 19.60
C LEU A 155 5.94 -0.79 20.60
N ILE A 156 4.63 -0.53 20.67
CA ILE A 156 4.06 0.42 21.64
C ILE A 156 4.35 -0.06 23.07
N ASP A 157 4.20 -1.35 23.36
CA ASP A 157 4.49 -1.91 24.69
C ASP A 157 5.95 -1.79 25.08
N LYS A 158 6.88 -2.04 24.15
CA LYS A 158 8.31 -1.78 24.38
C LYS A 158 8.57 -0.33 24.75
N GLU A 159 7.95 0.62 24.03
CA GLU A 159 8.06 2.03 24.36
C GLU A 159 7.48 2.37 25.74
N ARG A 160 6.34 1.76 26.11
CA ARG A 160 5.72 1.93 27.44
C ARG A 160 6.62 1.43 28.58
N GLU A 161 7.39 0.39 28.35
CA GLU A 161 8.38 -0.14 29.29
C GLU A 161 9.72 0.64 29.27
N GLY A 162 9.80 1.72 28.49
CA GLY A 162 10.95 2.63 28.44
C GLY A 162 12.01 2.28 27.42
N GLU A 163 11.76 1.32 26.54
CA GLU A 163 12.64 1.03 25.41
C GLU A 163 12.55 2.13 24.34
N ARG A 164 13.63 2.33 23.60
CA ARG A 164 13.63 3.24 22.44
C ARG A 164 13.12 2.50 21.22
N ILE A 165 12.08 3.05 20.59
CA ILE A 165 11.53 2.53 19.33
C ILE A 165 11.74 3.51 18.18
N ASP A 166 11.59 3.01 16.96
CA ASP A 166 11.51 3.84 15.76
C ASP A 166 10.08 4.39 15.60
N ARG A 167 9.81 5.55 16.23
CA ARG A 167 8.50 6.24 16.12
C ARG A 167 8.17 6.66 14.69
N THR A 168 9.17 6.87 13.83
CA THR A 168 8.96 7.20 12.42
C THR A 168 8.43 5.99 11.67
N LEU A 169 8.95 4.80 11.94
CA LEU A 169 8.41 3.56 11.40
C LEU A 169 6.95 3.35 11.85
N LEU A 170 6.67 3.52 13.15
CA LEU A 170 5.32 3.40 13.69
C LEU A 170 4.34 4.34 12.97
N LYS A 171 4.68 5.62 12.89
CA LYS A 171 3.88 6.61 12.17
C LYS A 171 3.65 6.22 10.71
N ASN A 172 4.70 5.84 10.00
CA ASN A 172 4.59 5.45 8.59
C ASN A 172 3.69 4.23 8.38
N VAL A 173 3.68 3.27 9.32
CA VAL A 173 2.76 2.13 9.26
C VAL A 173 1.33 2.59 9.48
N LEU A 174 1.06 3.43 10.49
CA LEU A 174 -0.29 3.95 10.74
C LEU A 174 -0.82 4.79 9.57
N ASP A 175 0.04 5.60 8.95
CA ASP A 175 -0.30 6.38 7.75
C ASP A 175 -0.77 5.44 6.61
N ILE A 176 -0.25 4.21 6.50
CA ILE A 176 -0.72 3.23 5.51
C ILE A 176 -2.15 2.77 5.79
N PHE A 177 -2.50 2.50 7.05
CA PHE A 177 -3.88 2.11 7.42
C PHE A 177 -4.86 3.21 7.02
N VAL A 178 -4.51 4.47 7.34
CA VAL A 178 -5.31 5.66 7.02
C VAL A 178 -5.40 5.89 5.50
N GLU A 179 -4.30 5.77 4.76
CA GLU A 179 -4.27 5.95 3.30
C GLU A 179 -5.05 4.87 2.55
N ILE A 180 -5.16 3.65 3.09
CA ILE A 180 -5.93 2.56 2.49
C ILE A 180 -7.43 2.77 2.70
N ASP A 181 -7.86 2.92 3.96
CA ASP A 181 -9.26 3.08 4.33
C ASP A 181 -9.38 3.45 5.82
N MET A 182 -10.03 4.58 6.13
CA MET A 182 -10.27 5.01 7.51
C MET A 182 -11.10 3.99 8.30
N GLU A 183 -12.06 3.30 7.68
CA GLU A 183 -12.83 2.27 8.38
C GLU A 183 -11.95 1.07 8.78
N CYS A 184 -10.95 0.74 7.96
CA CYS A 184 -9.98 -0.30 8.28
C CYS A 184 -9.07 0.13 9.42
N TYR A 185 -8.64 1.41 9.48
CA TYR A 185 -7.88 1.92 10.61
C TYR A 185 -8.65 1.76 11.94
N GLU A 186 -9.91 2.21 11.97
CA GLU A 186 -10.73 2.18 13.18
C GLU A 186 -10.92 0.74 13.69
N LYS A 187 -11.35 -0.18 12.81
CA LYS A 187 -11.71 -1.56 13.17
C LYS A 187 -10.52 -2.47 13.36
N ASP A 188 -9.54 -2.42 12.45
CA ASP A 188 -8.46 -3.39 12.43
C ASP A 188 -7.28 -2.97 13.33
N PHE A 189 -7.16 -1.68 13.67
CA PHE A 189 -6.07 -1.15 14.49
C PHE A 189 -6.54 -0.43 15.77
N GLU A 190 -7.33 0.64 15.66
CA GLU A 190 -7.66 1.52 16.80
C GLU A 190 -8.41 0.76 17.91
N GLU A 191 -9.47 0.04 17.56
CA GLU A 191 -10.25 -0.76 18.52
C GLU A 191 -9.38 -1.79 19.28
N PRO A 192 -8.59 -2.66 18.59
CA PRO A 192 -7.66 -3.57 19.26
C PRO A 192 -6.60 -2.87 20.12
N MET A 193 -6.02 -1.77 19.62
CA MET A 193 -5.01 -1.00 20.34
C MET A 193 -5.58 -0.41 21.63
N LEU A 194 -6.78 0.18 21.59
CA LEU A 194 -7.42 0.74 22.77
C LEU A 194 -7.75 -0.35 23.80
N ASN A 195 -8.19 -1.52 23.35
CA ASN A 195 -8.47 -2.65 24.23
C ASN A 195 -7.19 -3.16 24.93
N ASP A 196 -6.11 -3.35 24.17
CA ASP A 196 -4.80 -3.71 24.70
C ASP A 196 -4.30 -2.68 25.74
N THR A 197 -4.38 -1.41 25.37
CA THR A 197 -4.01 -0.27 26.23
C THR A 197 -4.78 -0.25 27.54
N GLY A 198 -6.10 -0.51 27.47
CA GLY A 198 -6.96 -0.60 28.63
C GLY A 198 -6.53 -1.73 29.57
N GLY A 199 -6.20 -2.89 29.01
CA GLY A 199 -5.64 -4.02 29.75
C GLY A 199 -4.32 -3.69 30.44
N TYR A 200 -3.37 -3.11 29.69
CA TYR A 200 -2.06 -2.72 30.19
C TYR A 200 -2.16 -1.77 31.40
N TYR A 201 -2.90 -0.67 31.27
CA TYR A 201 -3.02 0.31 32.35
C TYR A 201 -3.87 -0.18 33.52
N SER A 202 -4.82 -1.10 33.30
CA SER A 202 -5.54 -1.77 34.39
C SER A 202 -4.60 -2.59 35.27
N CYS A 203 -3.69 -3.36 34.65
CA CYS A 203 -2.65 -4.12 35.35
C CYS A 203 -1.64 -3.21 36.04
N LYS A 204 -1.09 -2.19 35.35
CA LYS A 204 -0.14 -1.25 35.94
C LYS A 204 -0.73 -0.49 37.12
N ALA A 205 -1.95 0.01 37.01
CA ALA A 205 -2.63 0.71 38.11
C ALA A 205 -2.81 -0.19 39.33
N SER A 206 -3.16 -1.47 39.13
CA SER A 206 -3.28 -2.45 40.22
C SER A 206 -1.94 -2.69 40.93
N SER A 207 -0.83 -2.75 40.20
CA SER A 207 0.53 -2.85 40.78
C SER A 207 0.88 -1.59 41.58
N TRP A 208 0.70 -0.41 40.98
CA TRP A 208 1.02 0.87 41.62
C TRP A 208 0.22 1.11 42.90
N ILE A 209 -1.05 0.69 42.96
CA ILE A 209 -1.87 0.81 44.18
C ILE A 209 -1.28 -0.02 45.34
N LEU A 210 -0.64 -1.16 45.05
CA LEU A 210 -0.04 -2.03 46.06
C LEU A 210 1.37 -1.59 46.45
N GLU A 211 2.12 -1.02 45.52
CA GLU A 211 3.55 -0.75 45.66
C GLU A 211 3.86 0.72 46.01
N ASP A 212 3.03 1.66 45.59
CA ASP A 212 3.32 3.09 45.67
C ASP A 212 2.50 3.83 46.74
N SER A 213 3.01 4.99 47.16
CA SER A 213 2.24 5.93 47.97
C SER A 213 1.15 6.62 47.14
N CYS A 214 0.08 7.10 47.79
CA CYS A 214 -1.01 7.81 47.10
C CYS A 214 -0.52 8.99 46.22
N PRO A 215 0.39 9.86 46.68
CA PRO A 215 0.98 10.91 45.82
C PRO A 215 1.72 10.36 44.60
N ASP A 216 2.50 9.29 44.76
CA ASP A 216 3.29 8.69 43.67
C ASP A 216 2.38 8.02 42.63
N TYR A 217 1.34 7.33 43.08
CA TYR A 217 0.30 6.77 42.22
C TYR A 217 -0.38 7.87 41.38
N MET A 218 -0.81 8.97 42.02
CA MET A 218 -1.48 10.07 41.33
C MET A 218 -0.57 10.69 40.28
N LEU A 219 0.72 10.83 40.57
CA LEU A 219 1.71 11.33 39.61
C LEU A 219 1.90 10.37 38.42
N LYS A 220 2.07 9.06 38.66
CA LYS A 220 2.21 8.04 37.61
C LYS A 220 0.96 7.96 36.73
N ALA A 221 -0.24 7.97 37.31
CA ALA A 221 -1.51 7.97 36.57
C ALA A 221 -1.65 9.22 35.69
N THR A 222 -1.29 10.38 36.24
CA THR A 222 -1.34 11.65 35.50
C THR A 222 -0.37 11.65 34.31
N LEU A 223 0.89 11.24 34.51
CA LEU A 223 1.87 11.14 33.42
C LEU A 223 1.46 10.14 32.33
N SER A 224 0.88 9.01 32.73
CA SER A 224 0.41 7.97 31.80
C SER A 224 -0.74 8.45 30.92
N SER A 225 -1.65 9.28 31.48
CA SER A 225 -2.74 9.88 30.71
C SER A 225 -2.23 10.84 29.62
N TYR A 226 -1.16 11.58 29.88
CA TYR A 226 -0.55 12.45 28.87
C TYR A 226 0.18 11.68 27.77
N ALA A 227 0.78 10.52 28.09
CA ALA A 227 1.40 9.65 27.10
C ALA A 227 0.39 9.06 26.10
N LEU A 228 -0.88 8.90 26.51
CA LEU A 228 -1.96 8.41 25.65
C LEU A 228 -2.48 9.44 24.63
N VAL A 229 -2.38 10.73 24.95
CA VAL A 229 -2.86 11.83 24.07
C VAL A 229 -1.81 12.20 23.00
N GLY A 230 -0.59 11.66 23.11
CA GLY A 230 0.54 11.99 22.22
C GLY A 230 0.86 10.95 21.13
N LEU A 231 0.05 9.89 21.00
CA LEU A 231 0.08 8.92 19.89
C LEU A 231 -0.84 9.41 18.77
#